data_AF-A0A5M3XLS4-F1
#
_entry.id   AF-A0A5M3XLS4-F1
#
_cell.length_a   1.000
_cell.length_b   1.000
_cell.length_c   1.000
_cell.angle_alpha   90.00
_cell.angle_beta   90.00
_cell.angle_gamma   90.00
#
_symmetry.space_group_name_H-M   'P 1'
#
loop_
_entity.id
_entity.type
_entity.pdbx_description
1 polymer ?
#
loop_
_entity_poly.entity_id
_entity_poly.type
_entity_poly.pdbx_seq_one_letter_code
_entity_poly.pdbx_strand_id
1 'polypeptide(L)'
;MAPPTVVVSDVVPGRRVCEPVIFTVEGDLGGDLWLARTDAGDEVTCQRLASRSTPGRTAFAAVVTFEKRVDLTLTGPAGEPRGGQRYGIREGRTREPDAFVRLDTGYFDLEMCTGTAGGTGSSKWGLRHFGAVAEGVDLLPSGDNAIGGFYGPFFTPENGLINPPEHTTVDVEVVERGPVMHHYRMHGTVPDGLLDELKGKRFAIDWIFTYGTPYFTRVYHVDDFQTVVNGRSITNKITVGDEFEGGKGELLFDRFAAYGGTRYRAGDPYAEELVTMVAETMAAPRRGAAPKFEEFRRLLTGDMRSAHWDLYWRLFCAWEGALDDEEIRERLARVRAAAHVRADLPDRVWTLAGEPVEVSAVPDETIFPGPASKTAEFHTGTGRAMVWWTSAPSGAFQIVQRRQSGWVNWGTNGENECPELPVGVEIKTAYGMFRDTWADVADQLATPPQVTRDAR
;
A
#
# COMPACT_ATOMS: atom_id res chain seq x y z
N MET A 1 38.82 -5.66 -23.62
CA MET A 1 37.56 -5.00 -24.02
C MET A 1 37.43 -3.72 -23.20
N ALA A 2 36.93 -2.64 -23.78
CA ALA A 2 36.63 -1.44 -23.02
C ALA A 2 35.53 -1.75 -21.97
N PRO A 3 35.58 -1.14 -20.79
CA PRO A 3 34.51 -1.31 -19.80
C PRO A 3 33.17 -0.83 -20.37
N PRO A 4 32.08 -1.59 -20.19
CA PRO A 4 30.78 -1.18 -20.71
C PRO A 4 30.32 0.12 -20.01
N THR A 5 29.76 1.03 -20.80
CA THR A 5 29.23 2.31 -20.32
C THR A 5 27.74 2.40 -20.62
N VAL A 6 26.98 2.85 -19.63
CA VAL A 6 25.54 3.07 -19.70
C VAL A 6 25.26 4.53 -19.43
N VAL A 7 24.40 5.12 -20.23
CA VAL A 7 23.95 6.50 -20.11
C VAL A 7 22.55 6.49 -19.48
N VAL A 8 22.42 7.17 -18.35
CA VAL A 8 21.12 7.46 -17.74
C VAL A 8 20.78 8.90 -18.06
N SER A 9 19.59 9.15 -18.57
CA SER A 9 19.09 10.49 -18.89
C SER A 9 17.66 10.67 -18.42
N ASP A 10 17.30 11.91 -18.09
CA ASP A 10 15.96 12.24 -17.62
C ASP A 10 15.34 13.35 -18.46
N VAL A 11 14.07 13.17 -18.77
CA VAL A 11 13.24 14.12 -19.51
C VAL A 11 12.42 15.00 -18.56
N VAL A 12 12.27 14.58 -17.30
CA VAL A 12 11.62 15.38 -16.26
C VAL A 12 12.62 16.42 -15.72
N PRO A 13 12.23 17.69 -15.58
CA PRO A 13 13.07 18.70 -14.97
C PRO A 13 13.42 18.37 -13.50
N GLY A 14 14.55 18.89 -13.05
CA GLY A 14 14.98 18.79 -11.66
C GLY A 14 16.00 17.69 -11.41
N ARG A 15 16.40 17.58 -10.14
CA ARG A 15 17.40 16.63 -9.68
C ARG A 15 16.72 15.35 -9.21
N ARG A 16 17.22 14.22 -9.66
CA ARG A 16 16.90 12.88 -9.14
C ARG A 16 17.80 12.58 -7.97
N VAL A 17 17.21 12.24 -6.82
CA VAL A 17 17.95 11.92 -5.59
C VAL A 17 17.79 10.44 -5.29
N CYS A 18 18.90 9.72 -5.22
CA CYS A 18 18.93 8.29 -4.96
C CYS A 18 17.92 7.52 -5.84
N GLU A 19 17.95 7.80 -7.14
CA GLU A 19 17.05 7.19 -8.13
C GLU A 19 17.57 5.79 -8.49
N PRO A 20 16.76 4.75 -8.30
CA PRO A 20 17.11 3.41 -8.70
C PRO A 20 17.06 3.27 -10.22
N VAL A 21 18.15 2.74 -10.79
CA VAL A 21 18.28 2.45 -12.22
C VAL A 21 18.60 0.98 -12.41
N ILE A 22 17.84 0.35 -13.31
CA ILE A 22 18.09 -1.03 -13.73
C ILE A 22 18.61 -0.98 -15.17
N PHE A 23 19.74 -1.61 -15.40
CA PHE A 23 20.36 -1.66 -16.73
C PHE A 23 20.93 -3.04 -17.03
N THR A 24 21.16 -3.32 -18.31
CA THR A 24 21.72 -4.60 -18.77
C THR A 24 22.93 -4.34 -19.64
N VAL A 25 23.99 -5.14 -19.49
CA VAL A 25 25.19 -5.13 -20.34
C VAL A 25 25.37 -6.49 -21.01
N GLU A 26 26.08 -6.54 -22.14
CA GLU A 26 26.43 -7.81 -22.79
C GLU A 26 27.57 -8.51 -22.05
N GLY A 27 27.53 -9.83 -22.05
CA GLY A 27 28.48 -10.70 -21.38
C GLY A 27 27.97 -11.26 -20.04
N ASP A 28 28.53 -12.40 -19.67
CA ASP A 28 28.31 -13.08 -18.39
C ASP A 28 29.28 -12.52 -17.35
N LEU A 29 28.93 -11.37 -16.77
CA LEU A 29 29.72 -10.74 -15.73
C LEU A 29 29.46 -11.44 -14.39
N GLY A 30 30.49 -12.08 -13.85
CA GLY A 30 30.44 -12.80 -12.56
C GLY A 30 30.58 -11.88 -11.34
N GLY A 31 30.27 -12.42 -10.16
CA GLY A 31 30.27 -11.69 -8.89
C GLY A 31 28.96 -10.94 -8.62
N ASP A 32 28.57 -10.85 -7.35
CA ASP A 32 27.28 -10.29 -6.94
C ASP A 32 27.26 -8.76 -7.00
N LEU A 33 28.43 -8.14 -6.84
CA LEU A 33 28.61 -6.69 -6.81
C LEU A 33 29.68 -6.24 -7.80
N TRP A 34 29.39 -5.12 -8.44
CA TRP A 34 30.27 -4.40 -9.34
C TRP A 34 30.39 -2.94 -8.91
N LEU A 35 31.47 -2.29 -9.33
CA LEU A 35 31.64 -0.86 -9.21
C LEU A 35 31.46 -0.23 -10.58
N ALA A 36 30.77 0.91 -10.61
CA ALA A 36 30.75 1.83 -11.72
C ALA A 36 31.38 3.15 -11.29
N ARG A 37 31.89 3.91 -12.26
CA ARG A 37 32.32 5.28 -12.07
C ARG A 37 31.43 6.22 -12.87
N THR A 38 31.00 7.32 -12.25
CA THR A 38 30.29 8.39 -12.94
C THR A 38 31.23 9.22 -13.80
N ASP A 39 30.70 10.03 -14.71
CA ASP A 39 31.46 11.06 -15.43
C ASP A 39 32.06 12.12 -14.50
N ALA A 40 31.46 12.36 -13.33
CA ALA A 40 32.01 13.19 -12.26
C ALA A 40 33.14 12.50 -11.45
N GLY A 41 33.36 11.20 -11.66
CA GLY A 41 34.39 10.42 -10.97
C GLY A 41 33.94 9.72 -9.69
N ASP A 42 32.66 9.84 -9.32
CA ASP A 42 32.07 9.18 -8.15
C ASP A 42 31.97 7.67 -8.37
N GLU A 43 32.16 6.90 -7.31
CA GLU A 43 32.01 5.45 -7.34
C GLU A 43 30.57 5.06 -6.97
N VAL A 44 29.98 4.18 -7.77
CA VAL A 44 28.60 3.68 -7.60
C VAL A 44 28.63 2.16 -7.50
N THR A 45 28.05 1.61 -6.45
CA THR A 45 27.87 0.16 -6.34
C THR A 45 26.71 -0.30 -7.23
N CYS A 46 26.98 -1.31 -8.04
CA CYS A 46 26.01 -1.98 -8.89
C CYS A 46 25.80 -3.41 -8.37
N GLN A 47 24.57 -3.72 -7.99
CA GLN A 47 24.18 -5.07 -7.60
C GLN A 47 23.75 -5.86 -8.83
N ARG A 48 24.38 -7.00 -9.08
CA ARG A 48 23.95 -7.92 -10.13
C ARG A 48 22.59 -8.50 -9.75
N LEU A 49 21.66 -8.53 -10.70
CA LEU A 49 20.31 -9.06 -10.51
C LEU A 49 20.23 -10.47 -11.09
N ALA A 50 20.07 -11.48 -10.24
CA ALA A 50 20.01 -12.87 -10.65
C ALA A 50 18.74 -13.16 -11.49
N SER A 51 17.59 -12.66 -11.03
CA SER A 51 16.27 -12.83 -11.66
C SER A 51 16.14 -12.20 -13.05
N ARG A 52 17.03 -11.25 -13.40
CA ARG A 52 17.01 -10.51 -14.67
C ARG A 52 18.21 -10.76 -15.58
N SER A 53 19.20 -11.53 -15.12
CA SER A 53 20.36 -11.90 -15.92
C SER A 53 20.09 -13.19 -16.70
N THR A 54 20.53 -13.23 -17.96
CA THR A 54 20.41 -14.40 -18.84
C THR A 54 21.77 -14.72 -19.45
N PRO A 55 22.02 -15.94 -19.97
CA PRO A 55 23.27 -16.23 -20.67
C PRO A 55 23.59 -15.19 -21.74
N GLY A 56 24.80 -14.62 -21.68
CA GLY A 56 25.27 -13.56 -22.56
C GLY A 56 24.82 -12.14 -22.19
N ARG A 57 24.00 -11.94 -21.14
CA ARG A 57 23.51 -10.62 -20.70
C ARG A 57 23.39 -10.52 -19.19
N THR A 58 24.10 -9.56 -18.59
CA THR A 58 24.06 -9.34 -17.13
C THR A 58 23.26 -8.08 -16.79
N ALA A 59 22.29 -8.21 -15.89
CA ALA A 59 21.50 -7.10 -15.38
C ALA A 59 22.04 -6.59 -14.05
N PHE A 60 21.98 -5.29 -13.83
CA PHE A 60 22.39 -4.61 -12.61
C PHE A 60 21.31 -3.65 -12.12
N ALA A 61 21.20 -3.49 -10.80
CA ALA A 61 20.59 -2.36 -10.15
C ALA A 61 21.69 -1.45 -9.59
N ALA A 62 21.52 -0.14 -9.78
CA ALA A 62 22.32 0.89 -9.12
C ALA A 62 21.37 1.98 -8.60
N VAL A 63 21.85 2.78 -7.66
CA VAL A 63 21.15 3.98 -7.20
C VAL A 63 22.03 5.19 -7.50
N VAL A 64 21.49 6.17 -8.20
CA VAL A 64 22.25 7.33 -8.68
C VAL A 64 21.55 8.64 -8.35
N THR A 65 22.35 9.66 -8.03
CA THR A 65 21.87 11.03 -7.89
C THR A 65 22.41 11.85 -9.05
N PHE A 66 21.53 12.46 -9.84
CA PHE A 66 21.94 13.16 -11.06
C PHE A 66 20.94 14.23 -11.47
N GLU A 67 21.36 15.11 -12.38
CA GLU A 67 20.52 16.11 -13.02
C GLU A 67 20.66 15.96 -14.53
N LYS A 68 19.54 15.69 -15.22
CA LYS A 68 19.42 15.44 -16.67
C LYS A 68 20.16 14.22 -17.22
N ARG A 69 21.42 13.99 -16.84
CA ARG A 69 22.25 12.89 -17.36
C ARG A 69 23.33 12.47 -16.37
N VAL A 70 23.64 11.18 -16.36
CA VAL A 70 24.86 10.61 -15.75
C VAL A 70 25.33 9.41 -16.59
N ASP A 71 26.64 9.32 -16.80
CA ASP A 71 27.26 8.19 -17.50
C ASP A 71 27.85 7.25 -16.45
N LEU A 72 27.58 5.95 -16.55
CA LEU A 72 28.05 4.91 -15.62
C LEU A 72 28.96 3.93 -16.38
N THR A 73 30.26 3.99 -16.12
CA THR A 73 31.24 3.06 -16.68
C THR A 73 31.57 1.97 -15.66
N LEU A 74 31.26 0.70 -15.95
CA LEU A 74 31.59 -0.42 -15.05
C LEU A 74 33.10 -0.61 -14.95
N THR A 75 33.67 -0.52 -13.74
CA THR A 75 35.13 -0.59 -13.52
C THR A 75 35.61 -1.98 -13.13
N GLY A 76 34.73 -2.86 -12.66
CA GLY A 76 35.07 -4.24 -12.26
C GLY A 76 34.22 -4.75 -11.10
N PRO A 77 34.38 -6.02 -10.68
CA PRO A 77 33.77 -6.56 -9.47
C PRO A 77 34.18 -5.75 -8.25
N ALA A 78 33.25 -5.52 -7.32
CA ALA A 78 33.57 -4.89 -6.05
C ALA A 78 34.44 -5.83 -5.21
N GLY A 79 35.55 -5.30 -4.66
CA GLY A 79 36.35 -6.03 -3.67
C GLY A 79 35.66 -6.10 -2.30
N GLU A 80 36.28 -6.77 -1.32
CA GLU A 80 35.77 -6.75 0.05
C GLU A 80 35.66 -5.31 0.59
N PRO A 81 34.59 -4.98 1.35
CA PRO A 81 34.40 -3.64 1.91
C PRO A 81 35.61 -3.23 2.75
N ARG A 82 36.33 -2.18 2.31
CA ARG A 82 37.45 -1.64 3.08
C ARG A 82 36.90 -0.76 4.22
N GLY A 83 37.21 -1.11 5.47
CA GLY A 83 37.03 -0.20 6.61
C GLY A 83 35.76 -0.34 7.44
N GLY A 84 35.02 -1.45 7.37
CA GLY A 84 33.96 -1.77 8.34
C GLY A 84 32.67 -0.93 8.25
N GLN A 85 32.63 0.11 7.42
CA GLN A 85 31.41 0.85 7.12
C GLN A 85 30.56 0.02 6.13
N ARG A 86 29.46 -0.53 6.64
CA ARG A 86 28.52 -1.31 5.83
C ARG A 86 27.68 -0.35 4.99
N TYR A 87 28.04 -0.20 3.72
CA TYR A 87 27.26 0.51 2.71
C TYR A 87 26.06 -0.34 2.27
N GLY A 88 24.91 0.30 2.05
CA GLY A 88 23.71 -0.35 1.50
C GLY A 88 22.60 -0.65 2.51
N ILE A 89 21.57 -1.35 2.04
CA ILE A 89 20.43 -1.82 2.83
C ILE A 89 20.92 -2.75 3.95
N ARG A 90 20.39 -2.57 5.16
CA ARG A 90 20.76 -3.33 6.36
C ARG A 90 19.55 -3.99 6.98
N GLU A 91 19.73 -5.22 7.43
CA GLU A 91 18.73 -5.90 8.24
C GLU A 91 18.93 -5.59 9.72
N GLY A 92 17.81 -5.28 10.38
CA GLY A 92 17.75 -4.94 11.80
C GLY A 92 17.14 -6.05 12.64
N ARG A 93 17.09 -5.80 13.95
CA ARG A 93 16.31 -6.63 14.88
C ARG A 93 14.83 -6.34 14.69
N THR A 94 14.05 -7.38 14.49
CA THR A 94 12.60 -7.31 14.35
C THR A 94 11.90 -6.92 15.66
N ARG A 95 10.72 -6.30 15.55
CA ARG A 95 9.84 -5.90 16.66
C ARG A 95 8.69 -6.88 16.82
N GLU A 96 8.01 -7.18 15.73
CA GLU A 96 6.87 -8.10 15.71
C GLU A 96 7.30 -9.57 15.71
N PRO A 97 6.53 -10.47 16.36
CA PRO A 97 6.85 -11.89 16.43
C PRO A 97 6.74 -12.61 15.07
N ASP A 98 5.93 -12.09 14.16
CA ASP A 98 5.71 -12.58 12.80
C ASP A 98 6.45 -11.74 11.74
N ALA A 99 7.40 -10.91 12.16
CA ALA A 99 8.23 -10.15 11.24
C ALA A 99 9.10 -11.08 10.38
N PHE A 100 8.96 -10.94 9.07
CA PHE A 100 9.84 -11.59 8.11
C PHE A 100 11.20 -10.90 8.07
N VAL A 101 11.20 -9.57 7.95
CA VAL A 101 12.43 -8.77 7.90
C VAL A 101 12.17 -7.33 8.35
N ARG A 102 13.15 -6.75 9.04
CA ARG A 102 13.24 -5.32 9.26
C ARG A 102 14.40 -4.74 8.48
N LEU A 103 14.15 -3.73 7.67
CA LEU A 103 15.14 -3.08 6.81
C LEU A 103 15.36 -1.63 7.24
N ASP A 104 16.64 -1.28 7.37
CA ASP A 104 17.12 0.09 7.20
C ASP A 104 17.64 0.22 5.78
N THR A 105 16.88 0.91 4.94
CA THR A 105 17.23 1.16 3.53
C THR A 105 18.18 2.35 3.36
N GLY A 106 18.61 3.00 4.44
CA GLY A 106 19.32 4.29 4.43
C GLY A 106 18.39 5.50 4.33
N TYR A 107 17.14 5.31 3.88
CA TYR A 107 16.11 6.35 3.88
C TYR A 107 14.91 5.96 4.76
N PHE A 108 14.45 4.71 4.67
CA PHE A 108 13.38 4.15 5.50
C PHE A 108 13.90 3.14 6.53
N ASP A 109 13.31 3.18 7.73
CA ASP A 109 13.22 2.05 8.67
C ASP A 109 11.84 1.42 8.50
N LEU A 110 11.79 0.16 8.08
CA LEU A 110 10.54 -0.54 7.81
C LEU A 110 10.60 -2.00 8.25
N GLU A 111 9.45 -2.54 8.65
CA GLU A 111 9.30 -3.94 9.06
C GLU A 111 8.17 -4.60 8.28
N MET A 112 8.50 -5.68 7.57
CA MET A 112 7.57 -6.49 6.81
C MET A 112 7.20 -7.75 7.60
N CYS A 113 5.91 -8.01 7.75
CA CYS A 113 5.38 -9.11 8.53
C CYS A 113 4.55 -10.08 7.68
N THR A 114 4.56 -11.36 8.08
CA THR A 114 3.84 -12.45 7.41
C THR A 114 2.37 -12.55 7.83
N GLY A 115 1.96 -11.81 8.86
CA GLY A 115 0.63 -11.94 9.44
C GLY A 115 0.48 -13.23 10.24
N THR A 116 -0.52 -13.24 11.12
CA THR A 116 -0.78 -14.37 12.03
C THR A 116 -2.12 -15.06 11.78
N ALA A 117 -2.91 -14.57 10.81
CA ALA A 117 -4.24 -15.08 10.48
C ALA A 117 -5.22 -15.12 11.68
N GLY A 118 -5.04 -14.24 12.66
CA GLY A 118 -5.85 -14.20 13.89
C GLY A 118 -7.16 -13.41 13.80
N GLY A 119 -7.46 -12.80 12.66
CA GLY A 119 -8.69 -12.02 12.45
C GLY A 119 -8.78 -10.72 13.26
N THR A 120 -7.62 -10.12 13.56
CA THR A 120 -7.51 -8.85 14.29
C THR A 120 -6.49 -7.93 13.63
N GLY A 121 -6.50 -6.63 13.93
CA GLY A 121 -5.52 -5.66 13.40
C GLY A 121 -4.06 -6.13 13.53
N SER A 122 -3.68 -6.63 14.71
CA SER A 122 -2.33 -7.20 14.95
C SER A 122 -1.96 -8.41 14.09
N SER A 123 -2.92 -8.98 13.35
CA SER A 123 -2.73 -10.16 12.49
C SER A 123 -2.44 -9.84 11.04
N LYS A 124 -2.45 -8.55 10.65
CA LYS A 124 -2.22 -8.11 9.26
C LYS A 124 -0.81 -8.47 8.80
N TRP A 125 -0.67 -8.91 7.54
CA TRP A 125 0.61 -8.89 6.84
C TRP A 125 0.82 -7.56 6.09
N GLY A 126 2.04 -7.34 5.59
CA GLY A 126 2.44 -6.09 4.93
C GLY A 126 3.52 -5.37 5.71
N LEU A 127 3.63 -4.04 5.55
CA LEU A 127 4.52 -3.24 6.40
C LEU A 127 3.78 -2.80 7.66
N ARG A 128 4.19 -3.30 8.84
CA ARG A 128 3.57 -2.98 10.15
C ARG A 128 4.33 -1.94 10.96
N HIS A 129 5.56 -1.63 10.56
CA HIS A 129 6.29 -0.44 11.01
C HIS A 129 6.93 0.22 9.81
N PHE A 130 6.83 1.54 9.71
CA PHE A 130 7.33 2.27 8.56
C PHE A 130 7.60 3.72 8.92
N GLY A 131 8.78 4.23 8.56
CA GLY A 131 9.11 5.63 8.74
C GLY A 131 10.39 6.03 8.03
N ALA A 132 10.58 7.33 7.80
CA ALA A 132 11.86 7.86 7.33
C ALA A 132 12.86 7.89 8.50
N VAL A 133 14.06 7.35 8.28
CA VAL A 133 15.14 7.29 9.29
C VAL A 133 15.46 8.68 9.83
N ALA A 134 15.53 9.68 8.95
CA ALA A 134 15.85 11.05 9.32
C ALA A 134 14.79 11.73 10.18
N GLU A 135 13.53 11.30 10.06
CA GLU A 135 12.42 11.85 10.85
C GLU A 135 12.30 11.15 12.21
N GLY A 136 12.63 9.86 12.28
CA GLY A 136 12.54 9.08 13.52
C GLY A 136 11.10 8.88 14.02
N VAL A 137 10.12 9.02 13.12
CA VAL A 137 8.69 8.79 13.40
C VAL A 137 8.25 7.50 12.74
N ASP A 138 7.65 6.62 13.53
CA ASP A 138 6.96 5.43 13.03
C ASP A 138 5.51 5.80 12.71
N LEU A 139 5.08 5.58 11.48
CA LEU A 139 3.71 5.87 11.03
C LEU A 139 2.70 4.80 11.46
N LEU A 140 3.21 3.68 11.97
CA LEU A 140 2.45 2.50 12.41
C LEU A 140 3.01 2.00 13.75
N PRO A 141 2.97 2.82 14.82
CA PRO A 141 3.66 2.51 16.07
C PRO A 141 3.04 1.34 16.84
N SER A 142 1.74 1.05 16.67
CA SER A 142 1.08 -0.06 17.37
C SER A 142 1.35 -1.43 16.73
N GLY A 143 1.64 -1.44 15.42
CA GLY A 143 1.63 -2.65 14.60
C GLY A 143 0.23 -3.17 14.26
N ASP A 144 -0.88 -2.52 14.65
CA ASP A 144 -2.23 -3.03 14.39
C ASP A 144 -2.79 -2.65 13.00
N ASN A 145 -2.10 -1.73 12.31
CA ASN A 145 -2.37 -1.37 10.93
C ASN A 145 -1.19 -1.74 10.03
N ALA A 146 -1.45 -1.78 8.73
CA ALA A 146 -0.43 -2.13 7.76
C ALA A 146 -0.55 -1.33 6.46
N ILE A 147 0.60 -1.16 5.81
CA ILE A 147 0.69 -0.72 4.42
C ILE A 147 0.66 -1.93 3.51
N GLY A 148 -0.15 -1.84 2.46
CA GLY A 148 -0.16 -2.78 1.33
C GLY A 148 -1.08 -3.98 1.47
N GLY A 149 -1.94 -4.01 2.49
CA GLY A 149 -3.07 -4.93 2.51
C GLY A 149 -3.93 -4.74 1.25
N PHE A 150 -4.47 -5.83 0.71
CA PHE A 150 -5.43 -5.74 -0.38
C PHE A 150 -6.57 -6.74 -0.22
N TYR A 151 -7.63 -6.43 -0.94
CA TYR A 151 -8.86 -7.17 -1.08
C TYR A 151 -9.15 -7.33 -2.57
N GLY A 152 -9.67 -8.48 -2.96
CA GLY A 152 -10.43 -8.57 -4.19
C GLY A 152 -11.79 -9.13 -3.85
N PRO A 153 -12.86 -8.75 -4.56
CA PRO A 153 -13.30 -7.46 -5.05
C PRO A 153 -14.23 -6.73 -4.09
N PHE A 154 -14.50 -7.25 -2.89
CA PHE A 154 -15.40 -6.58 -1.96
C PHE A 154 -14.65 -6.12 -0.75
N PHE A 155 -15.21 -5.07 -0.16
CA PHE A 155 -14.91 -4.73 1.19
C PHE A 155 -15.46 -5.79 2.17
N THR A 156 -14.80 -5.79 3.31
CA THR A 156 -14.65 -6.84 4.30
C THR A 156 -15.90 -7.62 4.70
N PRO A 157 -17.03 -6.99 5.07
CA PRO A 157 -18.15 -7.72 5.63
C PRO A 157 -18.78 -8.69 4.62
N GLU A 158 -18.76 -8.36 3.33
CA GLU A 158 -19.48 -9.13 2.30
C GLU A 158 -18.91 -10.51 2.07
N ASN A 159 -17.58 -10.62 2.18
CA ASN A 159 -16.91 -11.90 2.18
C ASN A 159 -16.98 -12.60 3.55
N GLY A 160 -17.64 -12.01 4.56
CA GLY A 160 -17.74 -12.54 5.91
C GLY A 160 -16.41 -12.68 6.64
N LEU A 161 -15.40 -11.92 6.24
CA LEU A 161 -14.12 -11.84 6.95
C LEU A 161 -14.02 -10.43 7.56
N ILE A 162 -13.12 -10.21 8.52
CA ILE A 162 -12.56 -8.87 8.75
C ILE A 162 -11.29 -8.76 7.87
N ASN A 163 -10.69 -7.58 7.72
CA ASN A 163 -9.69 -7.20 6.71
C ASN A 163 -8.86 -8.43 6.25
N PRO A 164 -9.04 -9.04 5.07
CA PRO A 164 -8.38 -10.28 4.62
C PRO A 164 -6.90 -10.41 4.98
N PRO A 165 -6.09 -9.34 4.96
CA PRO A 165 -4.78 -9.32 5.62
C PRO A 165 -4.69 -9.95 7.02
N GLU A 166 -5.73 -9.84 7.83
CA GLU A 166 -5.86 -10.39 9.18
C GLU A 166 -6.18 -11.89 9.22
N HIS A 167 -6.66 -12.49 8.11
CA HIS A 167 -7.22 -13.85 8.07
C HIS A 167 -6.36 -14.83 7.26
N THR A 168 -5.16 -14.41 6.86
CA THR A 168 -4.25 -15.28 6.11
C THR A 168 -2.82 -15.01 6.58
N THR A 169 -2.01 -16.07 6.60
CA THR A 169 -0.56 -15.95 6.75
C THR A 169 0.03 -16.05 5.36
N VAL A 170 0.92 -15.12 5.05
CA VAL A 170 1.61 -15.09 3.75
C VAL A 170 3.01 -15.66 3.88
N ASP A 171 3.45 -16.32 2.82
CA ASP A 171 4.84 -16.71 2.64
C ASP A 171 5.59 -15.59 1.91
N VAL A 172 6.87 -15.38 2.24
CA VAL A 172 7.69 -14.36 1.59
C VAL A 172 8.92 -15.00 0.94
N GLU A 173 8.96 -14.95 -0.39
CA GLU A 173 10.10 -15.37 -1.20
C GLU A 173 11.10 -14.21 -1.35
N VAL A 174 12.39 -14.51 -1.18
CA VAL A 174 13.47 -13.58 -1.50
C VAL A 174 13.85 -13.72 -2.97
N VAL A 175 13.41 -12.76 -3.79
CA VAL A 175 13.71 -12.74 -5.25
C VAL A 175 15.08 -12.10 -5.50
N GLU A 176 15.37 -10.98 -4.84
CA GLU A 176 16.69 -10.34 -4.85
C GLU A 176 17.02 -9.83 -3.44
N ARG A 177 18.29 -9.96 -3.05
CA ARG A 177 18.78 -9.44 -1.76
C ARG A 177 20.24 -9.03 -1.90
N GLY A 178 20.49 -7.75 -1.67
CA GLY A 178 21.84 -7.20 -1.70
C GLY A 178 21.86 -5.74 -1.23
N PRO A 179 23.03 -5.11 -1.15
CA PRO A 179 23.19 -3.79 -0.56
C PRO A 179 22.46 -2.67 -1.32
N VAL A 180 22.09 -2.86 -2.60
CA VAL A 180 21.45 -1.82 -3.41
C VAL A 180 19.95 -2.02 -3.51
N MET A 181 19.50 -3.26 -3.68
CA MET A 181 18.09 -3.59 -3.97
C MET A 181 17.68 -4.86 -3.23
N HIS A 182 16.53 -4.80 -2.58
CA HIS A 182 15.79 -5.94 -2.08
C HIS A 182 14.50 -6.08 -2.89
N HIS A 183 14.21 -7.29 -3.37
CA HIS A 183 12.95 -7.64 -4.02
C HIS A 183 12.39 -8.87 -3.29
N TYR A 184 11.25 -8.68 -2.65
CA TYR A 184 10.51 -9.75 -1.98
C TYR A 184 9.20 -10.02 -2.70
N ARG A 185 8.84 -11.29 -2.83
CA ARG A 185 7.54 -11.72 -3.32
C ARG A 185 6.75 -12.35 -2.19
N MET A 186 5.83 -11.56 -1.65
CA MET A 186 4.86 -12.00 -0.66
C MET A 186 3.73 -12.72 -1.38
N HIS A 187 3.34 -13.92 -0.97
CA HIS A 187 2.27 -14.66 -1.62
C HIS A 187 1.41 -15.40 -0.62
N GLY A 188 0.15 -15.58 -0.98
CA GLY A 188 -0.82 -16.23 -0.12
C GLY A 188 -2.01 -16.73 -0.92
N THR A 189 -2.97 -17.27 -0.20
CA THR A 189 -4.26 -17.70 -0.74
C THR A 189 -5.36 -16.96 -0.02
N VAL A 190 -6.35 -16.50 -0.77
CA VAL A 190 -7.55 -15.87 -0.20
C VAL A 190 -8.27 -16.93 0.65
N PRO A 191 -8.44 -16.68 1.96
CA PRO A 191 -9.06 -17.62 2.86
C PRO A 191 -10.54 -17.82 2.54
N ASP A 192 -11.11 -18.89 3.10
CA ASP A 192 -12.52 -19.22 2.95
C ASP A 192 -13.40 -18.20 3.68
N GLY A 193 -14.24 -17.51 2.92
CA GLY A 193 -15.24 -16.57 3.39
C GLY A 193 -16.63 -16.99 2.92
N LEU A 194 -17.54 -16.02 2.74
CA LEU A 194 -18.91 -16.28 2.29
C LEU A 194 -19.05 -16.37 0.77
N LEU A 195 -18.08 -15.85 0.01
CA LEU A 195 -18.12 -15.71 -1.44
C LEU A 195 -17.23 -16.74 -2.13
N ASP A 196 -17.87 -17.71 -2.80
CA ASP A 196 -17.21 -18.84 -3.44
C ASP A 196 -16.24 -18.43 -4.56
N GLU A 197 -16.51 -17.31 -5.25
CA GLU A 197 -15.65 -16.85 -6.35
C GLU A 197 -14.27 -16.36 -5.90
N LEU A 198 -14.09 -16.10 -4.60
CA LEU A 198 -12.87 -15.54 -4.01
C LEU A 198 -12.02 -16.57 -3.29
N LYS A 199 -12.68 -17.56 -2.70
CA LYS A 199 -12.03 -18.64 -1.97
C LYS A 199 -10.95 -19.31 -2.82
N GLY A 200 -9.77 -19.51 -2.23
CA GLY A 200 -8.72 -20.31 -2.85
C GLY A 200 -7.97 -19.62 -3.99
N LYS A 201 -8.30 -18.36 -4.32
CA LYS A 201 -7.53 -17.56 -5.28
C LYS A 201 -6.16 -17.27 -4.71
N ARG A 202 -5.12 -17.50 -5.50
CA ARG A 202 -3.76 -17.15 -5.11
C ARG A 202 -3.50 -15.70 -5.42
N PHE A 203 -2.66 -15.10 -4.60
CA PHE A 203 -2.14 -13.77 -4.85
C PHE A 203 -0.65 -13.69 -4.57
N ALA A 204 -0.02 -12.71 -5.19
CA ALA A 204 1.36 -12.33 -4.92
C ALA A 204 1.50 -10.81 -4.96
N ILE A 205 2.43 -10.29 -4.15
CA ILE A 205 2.79 -8.88 -4.11
C ILE A 205 4.30 -8.81 -4.24
N ASP A 206 4.76 -8.19 -5.32
CA ASP A 206 6.18 -7.87 -5.52
C ASP A 206 6.50 -6.56 -4.81
N TRP A 207 7.32 -6.62 -3.76
CA TRP A 207 7.81 -5.48 -2.99
C TRP A 207 9.25 -5.20 -3.36
N ILE A 208 9.55 -3.95 -3.74
CA ILE A 208 10.89 -3.54 -4.15
C ILE A 208 11.35 -2.35 -3.32
N PHE A 209 12.47 -2.52 -2.64
CA PHE A 209 13.16 -1.50 -1.85
C PHE A 209 14.57 -1.27 -2.37
N THR A 210 15.00 -0.01 -2.41
CA THR A 210 16.32 0.38 -2.92
C THR A 210 17.02 1.36 -1.98
N TYR A 211 18.35 1.27 -1.95
CA TYR A 211 19.15 2.00 -0.98
C TYR A 211 19.04 3.52 -1.13
N GLY A 212 18.68 4.22 -0.06
CA GLY A 212 18.60 5.69 0.01
C GLY A 212 17.44 6.31 -0.77
N THR A 213 16.61 5.50 -1.43
CA THR A 213 15.51 5.97 -2.28
C THR A 213 14.29 6.39 -1.44
N PRO A 214 13.69 7.56 -1.70
CA PRO A 214 12.56 8.07 -0.92
C PRO A 214 11.20 7.47 -1.30
N TYR A 215 11.21 6.32 -1.98
CA TYR A 215 10.01 5.60 -2.38
C TYR A 215 10.29 4.10 -2.49
N PHE A 216 9.22 3.31 -2.47
CA PHE A 216 9.26 1.88 -2.75
C PHE A 216 8.19 1.53 -3.80
N THR A 217 8.33 0.36 -4.42
CA THR A 217 7.43 -0.11 -5.47
C THR A 217 6.69 -1.37 -5.05
N ARG A 218 5.42 -1.47 -5.44
CA ARG A 218 4.56 -2.64 -5.26
C ARG A 218 3.85 -3.01 -6.54
N VAL A 219 3.69 -4.30 -6.81
CA VAL A 219 2.81 -4.82 -7.87
C VAL A 219 2.00 -5.98 -7.32
N TYR A 220 0.69 -5.93 -7.51
CA TYR A 220 -0.25 -6.96 -7.04
C TYR A 220 -0.63 -7.89 -8.19
N HIS A 221 -0.53 -9.19 -7.94
CA HIS A 221 -0.96 -10.26 -8.84
C HIS A 221 -2.00 -11.10 -8.12
N VAL A 222 -3.11 -11.39 -8.79
CA VAL A 222 -4.20 -12.22 -8.26
C VAL A 222 -4.66 -13.15 -9.38
N ASP A 223 -4.96 -14.40 -9.05
CA ASP A 223 -5.60 -15.33 -10.00
C ASP A 223 -6.88 -14.69 -10.58
N ASP A 224 -7.18 -14.95 -11.85
CA ASP A 224 -8.33 -14.36 -12.53
C ASP A 224 -9.65 -14.58 -11.78
N PHE A 225 -10.45 -13.52 -11.69
CA PHE A 225 -11.79 -13.54 -11.11
C PHE A 225 -12.72 -12.52 -11.77
N GLN A 226 -14.02 -12.78 -11.64
CA GLN A 226 -15.08 -11.86 -12.06
C GLN A 226 -16.26 -11.96 -11.10
N THR A 227 -16.86 -10.82 -10.77
CA THR A 227 -18.09 -10.74 -9.98
C THR A 227 -18.96 -9.55 -10.41
N VAL A 228 -20.04 -9.28 -9.67
CA VAL A 228 -20.92 -8.13 -9.86
C VAL A 228 -21.10 -7.39 -8.53
N VAL A 229 -20.84 -6.07 -8.55
CA VAL A 229 -21.00 -5.18 -7.40
C VAL A 229 -21.86 -4.00 -7.81
N ASN A 230 -22.96 -3.75 -7.09
CA ASN A 230 -23.95 -2.71 -7.47
C ASN A 230 -24.37 -2.76 -8.96
N GLY A 231 -24.60 -3.97 -9.49
CA GLY A 231 -24.95 -4.18 -10.91
C GLY A 231 -23.81 -3.93 -11.91
N ARG A 232 -22.60 -3.60 -11.45
CA ARG A 232 -21.41 -3.36 -12.26
C ARG A 232 -20.57 -4.63 -12.32
N SER A 233 -20.14 -5.02 -13.52
CA SER A 233 -19.22 -6.14 -13.64
C SER A 233 -17.82 -5.71 -13.19
N ILE A 234 -17.25 -6.48 -12.28
CA ILE A 234 -15.90 -6.29 -11.79
C ILE A 234 -15.06 -7.46 -12.29
N THR A 235 -13.99 -7.16 -13.02
CA THR A 235 -13.05 -8.15 -13.55
C THR A 235 -11.65 -7.72 -13.16
N ASN A 236 -10.95 -8.55 -12.39
CA ASN A 236 -9.56 -8.33 -12.00
C ASN A 236 -9.27 -6.90 -11.47
N LYS A 237 -10.17 -6.37 -10.63
CA LYS A 237 -9.97 -5.12 -9.90
C LYS A 237 -9.99 -5.38 -8.40
N ILE A 238 -9.02 -4.82 -7.70
CA ILE A 238 -8.77 -4.98 -6.28
C ILE A 238 -8.90 -3.65 -5.54
N THR A 239 -9.09 -3.74 -4.24
CA THR A 239 -8.95 -2.65 -3.30
C THR A 239 -7.65 -2.85 -2.54
N VAL A 240 -6.69 -1.97 -2.74
CA VAL A 240 -5.49 -1.81 -1.92
C VAL A 240 -5.73 -0.70 -0.91
N GLY A 241 -5.29 -0.89 0.34
CA GLY A 241 -5.34 0.10 1.40
C GLY A 241 -3.99 0.27 2.08
N ASP A 242 -3.57 1.52 2.27
CA ASP A 242 -2.52 1.89 3.21
C ASP A 242 -3.14 2.58 4.41
N GLU A 243 -2.95 1.99 5.59
CA GLU A 243 -3.45 2.53 6.84
C GLU A 243 -2.31 3.19 7.62
N PHE A 244 -2.63 4.21 8.42
CA PHE A 244 -1.66 4.94 9.25
C PHE A 244 -2.27 5.37 10.59
N GLU A 245 -1.41 5.64 11.57
CA GLU A 245 -1.82 5.96 12.95
C GLU A 245 -1.08 7.17 13.53
N GLY A 246 -1.80 8.28 13.72
CA GLY A 246 -1.30 9.46 14.44
C GLY A 246 -1.48 9.39 15.96
N GLY A 247 -2.38 8.52 16.43
CA GLY A 247 -2.83 8.48 17.81
C GLY A 247 -4.01 9.42 18.09
N LYS A 248 -4.69 9.20 19.22
CA LYS A 248 -5.92 9.91 19.56
C LYS A 248 -5.75 11.43 19.54
N GLY A 249 -6.54 12.11 18.71
CA GLY A 249 -6.57 13.57 18.58
C GLY A 249 -5.63 14.15 17.52
N GLU A 250 -4.75 13.31 16.97
CA GLU A 250 -3.69 13.68 16.03
C GLU A 250 -3.84 12.90 14.72
N LEU A 251 -3.47 13.51 13.60
CA LEU A 251 -3.46 12.87 12.30
C LEU A 251 -2.05 12.92 11.73
N LEU A 252 -1.59 11.84 11.10
CA LEU A 252 -0.31 11.85 10.37
C LEU A 252 -0.39 12.67 9.08
N PHE A 253 -1.59 12.74 8.50
CA PHE A 253 -1.95 13.49 7.29
C PHE A 253 -3.32 14.13 7.51
N ASP A 254 -3.44 15.43 7.22
CA ASP A 254 -4.65 16.23 7.44
C ASP A 254 -5.25 16.79 6.14
N ARG A 255 -4.62 16.51 5.00
CA ARG A 255 -5.05 16.91 3.66
C ARG A 255 -4.90 15.78 2.67
N PHE A 256 -5.83 15.73 1.71
CA PHE A 256 -5.77 14.87 0.53
C PHE A 256 -5.79 15.71 -0.76
N ALA A 257 -4.94 15.36 -1.72
CA ALA A 257 -4.89 16.00 -3.03
C ALA A 257 -4.78 14.97 -4.17
N ALA A 258 -5.41 15.29 -5.29
CA ALA A 258 -5.22 14.61 -6.57
C ALA A 258 -4.66 15.59 -7.62
N TYR A 259 -3.87 15.08 -8.56
CA TYR A 259 -3.23 15.90 -9.58
C TYR A 259 -4.29 16.56 -10.48
N GLY A 260 -4.20 17.88 -10.66
CA GLY A 260 -5.22 18.67 -11.39
C GLY A 260 -6.45 19.04 -10.56
N GLY A 261 -6.45 18.79 -9.24
CA GLY A 261 -7.55 19.08 -8.34
C GLY A 261 -8.34 17.83 -7.95
N THR A 262 -9.03 17.89 -6.81
CA THR A 262 -9.77 16.75 -6.26
C THR A 262 -11.24 16.85 -6.61
N ARG A 263 -11.73 15.89 -7.40
CA ARG A 263 -13.17 15.66 -7.60
C ARG A 263 -13.62 14.55 -6.64
N TYR A 264 -14.54 14.84 -5.73
CA TYR A 264 -14.94 13.88 -4.69
C TYR A 264 -16.41 13.98 -4.28
N ARG A 265 -16.89 12.97 -3.56
CA ARG A 265 -18.12 13.00 -2.76
C ARG A 265 -17.78 12.72 -1.30
N ALA A 266 -18.49 13.35 -0.37
CA ALA A 266 -18.21 13.22 1.06
C ALA A 266 -19.23 12.33 1.79
N GLY A 267 -18.82 11.78 2.92
CA GLY A 267 -19.62 10.85 3.72
C GLY A 267 -19.62 9.45 3.15
N ASP A 268 -19.92 8.48 4.01
CA ASP A 268 -19.77 7.05 3.76
C ASP A 268 -21.12 6.32 3.95
N PRO A 269 -21.92 6.18 2.88
CA PRO A 269 -23.23 5.55 2.97
C PRO A 269 -23.17 4.11 3.45
N TYR A 270 -22.13 3.36 3.05
CA TYR A 270 -21.99 1.97 3.47
C TYR A 270 -21.75 1.88 4.97
N ALA A 271 -20.84 2.70 5.48
CA ALA A 271 -20.55 2.81 6.89
C ALA A 271 -21.81 3.14 7.71
N GLU A 272 -22.59 4.13 7.28
CA GLU A 272 -23.82 4.52 7.96
C GLU A 272 -24.88 3.39 8.00
N GLU A 273 -25.11 2.71 6.87
CA GLU A 273 -26.05 1.58 6.80
C GLU A 273 -25.57 0.40 7.66
N LEU A 274 -24.26 0.15 7.70
CA LEU A 274 -23.69 -0.89 8.55
C LEU A 274 -23.90 -0.59 10.03
N VAL A 275 -23.66 0.64 10.49
CA VAL A 275 -23.91 1.04 11.89
C VAL A 275 -25.37 0.83 12.27
N THR A 276 -26.29 1.19 11.37
CA THR A 276 -27.73 0.96 11.57
C THR A 276 -28.03 -0.53 11.69
N MET A 277 -27.44 -1.36 10.82
CA MET A 277 -27.61 -2.81 10.87
C MET A 277 -27.04 -3.44 12.14
N VAL A 278 -25.89 -2.96 12.64
CA VAL A 278 -25.34 -3.39 13.94
C VAL A 278 -26.35 -3.10 15.06
N ALA A 279 -26.90 -1.89 15.11
CA ALA A 279 -27.88 -1.51 16.14
C ALA A 279 -29.15 -2.39 16.07
N GLU A 280 -29.68 -2.64 14.87
CA GLU A 280 -30.80 -3.57 14.67
C GLU A 280 -30.47 -5.00 15.13
N THR A 281 -29.26 -5.47 14.81
CA THR A 281 -28.79 -6.81 15.16
C THR A 281 -28.67 -6.96 16.68
N MET A 282 -28.16 -5.94 17.38
CA MET A 282 -28.05 -5.95 18.84
C MET A 282 -29.40 -5.83 19.56
N ALA A 283 -30.39 -5.18 18.95
CA ALA A 283 -31.73 -5.01 19.52
C ALA A 283 -32.64 -6.23 19.31
N ALA A 284 -32.34 -7.09 18.34
CA ALA A 284 -33.16 -8.26 18.01
C ALA A 284 -33.21 -9.27 19.17
N PRO A 285 -34.40 -9.70 19.63
CA PRO A 285 -34.52 -10.72 20.66
C PRO A 285 -33.90 -12.05 20.20
N ARG A 286 -32.87 -12.53 20.90
CA ARG A 286 -32.18 -13.78 20.59
C ARG A 286 -32.26 -14.77 21.74
N ARG A 287 -32.80 -15.96 21.47
CA ARG A 287 -32.78 -17.10 22.41
C ARG A 287 -31.65 -18.03 22.02
N GLY A 288 -30.79 -18.40 22.97
CA GLY A 288 -29.67 -19.31 22.72
C GLY A 288 -28.57 -18.70 21.84
N ALA A 289 -28.31 -17.39 21.99
CA ALA A 289 -27.25 -16.72 21.24
C ALA A 289 -25.88 -17.38 21.47
N ALA A 290 -25.05 -17.38 20.44
CA ALA A 290 -23.66 -17.84 20.54
C ALA A 290 -22.90 -17.02 21.62
N PRO A 291 -21.97 -17.63 22.39
CA PRO A 291 -21.19 -16.90 23.39
C PRO A 291 -20.48 -15.66 22.84
N LYS A 292 -20.01 -15.72 21.58
CA LYS A 292 -19.35 -14.59 20.92
C LYS A 292 -20.29 -13.42 20.64
N PHE A 293 -21.56 -13.70 20.32
CA PHE A 293 -22.57 -12.66 20.18
C PHE A 293 -22.78 -11.89 21.49
N GLU A 294 -22.80 -12.60 22.62
CA GLU A 294 -22.93 -11.99 23.94
C GLU A 294 -21.71 -11.15 24.33
N GLU A 295 -20.52 -11.50 23.83
CA GLU A 295 -19.33 -10.66 23.93
C GLU A 295 -19.50 -9.36 23.14
N PHE A 296 -19.87 -9.44 21.85
CA PHE A 296 -20.14 -8.24 21.04
C PHE A 296 -21.24 -7.38 21.64
N ARG A 297 -22.31 -7.99 22.17
CA ARG A 297 -23.38 -7.26 22.84
C ARG A 297 -22.85 -6.42 23.99
N ARG A 298 -21.94 -6.95 24.81
CA ARG A 298 -21.32 -6.17 25.91
C ARG A 298 -20.39 -5.06 25.39
N LEU A 299 -19.65 -5.31 24.32
CA LEU A 299 -18.73 -4.33 23.73
C LEU A 299 -19.47 -3.19 22.98
N LEU A 300 -20.62 -3.48 22.37
CA LEU A 300 -21.36 -2.58 21.49
C LEU A 300 -22.54 -1.85 22.17
N THR A 301 -23.05 -2.33 23.32
CA THR A 301 -24.16 -1.68 24.06
C THR A 301 -23.73 -0.50 24.96
N GLY A 302 -22.45 -0.11 24.92
CA GLY A 302 -21.93 1.11 25.53
C GLY A 302 -22.18 2.37 24.67
N ASP A 303 -21.27 3.34 24.72
CA ASP A 303 -21.30 4.48 23.79
C ASP A 303 -20.87 4.02 22.38
N MET A 304 -21.85 3.73 21.52
CA MET A 304 -21.61 3.31 20.13
C MET A 304 -20.74 4.31 19.35
N ARG A 305 -20.72 5.61 19.71
CA ARG A 305 -19.84 6.58 19.04
C ARG A 305 -18.35 6.41 19.41
N SER A 306 -18.07 5.63 20.46
CA SER A 306 -16.71 5.32 20.94
C SER A 306 -16.24 3.89 20.61
N ALA A 307 -17.13 3.04 20.11
CA ALA A 307 -16.79 1.67 19.74
C ALA A 307 -15.84 1.69 18.53
N HIS A 308 -14.75 0.90 18.61
CA HIS A 308 -13.81 0.76 17.50
C HIS A 308 -14.56 0.23 16.28
N TRP A 309 -14.40 0.90 15.14
CA TRP A 309 -15.13 0.61 13.91
C TRP A 309 -15.00 -0.87 13.47
N ASP A 310 -13.85 -1.48 13.75
CA ASP A 310 -13.62 -2.91 13.53
C ASP A 310 -14.66 -3.80 14.22
N LEU A 311 -15.17 -3.43 15.41
CA LEU A 311 -16.17 -4.24 16.10
C LEU A 311 -17.47 -4.39 15.30
N TYR A 312 -17.80 -3.41 14.45
CA TYR A 312 -18.96 -3.49 13.56
C TYR A 312 -18.76 -4.55 12.49
N TRP A 313 -17.59 -4.59 11.86
CA TRP A 313 -17.28 -5.63 10.87
C TRP A 313 -17.11 -7.00 11.51
N ARG A 314 -16.47 -7.06 12.68
CA ARG A 314 -16.24 -8.31 13.40
C ARG A 314 -17.53 -9.03 13.82
N LEU A 315 -18.60 -8.28 14.09
CA LEU A 315 -19.92 -8.88 14.33
C LEU A 315 -20.40 -9.72 13.14
N PHE A 316 -20.09 -9.30 11.92
CA PHE A 316 -20.47 -9.97 10.66
C PHE A 316 -19.36 -10.87 10.10
N CYS A 317 -18.34 -11.20 10.91
CA CYS A 317 -17.32 -12.15 10.50
C CYS A 317 -17.76 -13.58 10.76
N ALA A 318 -17.76 -14.40 9.71
CA ALA A 318 -18.05 -15.82 9.76
C ALA A 318 -17.08 -16.58 10.68
N TRP A 319 -15.80 -16.18 10.74
CA TRP A 319 -14.81 -16.82 11.61
C TRP A 319 -15.05 -16.55 13.10
N GLU A 320 -15.65 -15.40 13.44
CA GLU A 320 -15.99 -15.07 14.82
C GLU A 320 -17.18 -15.91 15.33
N GLY A 321 -18.03 -16.41 14.42
CA GLY A 321 -19.18 -17.25 14.77
C GLY A 321 -20.21 -16.56 15.69
N ALA A 322 -20.27 -15.23 15.66
CA ALA A 322 -21.26 -14.45 16.41
C ALA A 322 -22.67 -14.53 15.80
N LEU A 323 -22.72 -14.67 14.47
CA LEU A 323 -23.92 -14.87 13.66
C LEU A 323 -23.69 -16.12 12.79
N ASP A 324 -24.76 -16.80 12.38
CA ASP A 324 -24.65 -17.84 11.36
C ASP A 324 -24.52 -17.20 9.96
N ASP A 325 -23.96 -17.96 9.01
CA ASP A 325 -23.66 -17.47 7.67
C ASP A 325 -24.91 -17.02 6.88
N GLU A 326 -26.08 -17.59 7.16
CA GLU A 326 -27.33 -17.20 6.51
C GLU A 326 -27.77 -15.83 6.99
N GLU A 327 -27.75 -15.60 8.31
CA GLU A 327 -28.05 -14.31 8.92
C GLU A 327 -27.04 -13.23 8.49
N ILE A 328 -25.74 -13.55 8.41
CA ILE A 328 -24.74 -12.60 7.91
C ILE A 328 -25.08 -12.18 6.47
N ARG A 329 -25.35 -13.15 5.59
CA ARG A 329 -25.69 -12.87 4.19
C ARG A 329 -26.96 -12.05 4.06
N GLU A 330 -28.01 -12.37 4.81
CA GLU A 330 -29.29 -11.65 4.79
C GLU A 330 -29.10 -10.20 5.23
N ARG A 331 -28.45 -9.98 6.38
CA ARG A 331 -28.25 -8.65 6.95
C ARG A 331 -27.39 -7.77 6.07
N LEU A 332 -26.27 -8.29 5.59
CA LEU A 332 -25.39 -7.53 4.71
C LEU A 332 -26.01 -7.29 3.32
N ALA A 333 -26.90 -8.18 2.85
CA ALA A 333 -27.67 -7.90 1.63
C ALA A 333 -28.57 -6.66 1.76
N ARG A 334 -29.18 -6.46 2.95
CA ARG A 334 -29.95 -5.25 3.24
C ARG A 334 -29.06 -4.00 3.27
N VAL A 335 -27.91 -4.06 3.94
CA VAL A 335 -26.92 -2.97 3.98
C VAL A 335 -26.50 -2.57 2.57
N ARG A 336 -26.08 -3.54 1.74
CA ARG A 336 -25.68 -3.30 0.34
C ARG A 336 -26.78 -2.65 -0.48
N ALA A 337 -27.98 -3.22 -0.44
CA ALA A 337 -29.10 -2.71 -1.24
C ALA A 337 -29.40 -1.23 -0.92
N ALA A 338 -29.36 -0.87 0.37
CA ALA A 338 -29.56 0.52 0.79
C ALA A 338 -28.36 1.41 0.42
N ALA A 339 -27.14 1.00 0.77
CA ALA A 339 -25.92 1.77 0.56
C ALA A 339 -25.67 2.04 -0.93
N HIS A 340 -25.86 1.05 -1.80
CA HIS A 340 -25.72 1.19 -3.25
C HIS A 340 -26.67 2.23 -3.84
N VAL A 341 -27.95 2.18 -3.45
CA VAL A 341 -28.93 3.18 -3.89
C VAL A 341 -28.50 4.55 -3.40
N ARG A 342 -28.16 4.67 -2.12
CA ARG A 342 -27.72 5.93 -1.52
C ARG A 342 -26.51 6.52 -2.22
N ALA A 343 -25.50 5.71 -2.51
CA ALA A 343 -24.28 6.10 -3.20
C ALA A 343 -24.54 6.63 -4.62
N ASP A 344 -25.66 6.29 -5.25
CA ASP A 344 -26.01 6.74 -6.60
C ASP A 344 -27.16 7.79 -6.61
N LEU A 345 -27.62 8.26 -5.45
CA LEU A 345 -28.69 9.26 -5.38
C LEU A 345 -28.26 10.61 -6.00
N PRO A 346 -29.15 11.32 -6.72
CA PRO A 346 -28.82 12.58 -7.40
C PRO A 346 -28.39 13.72 -6.47
N ASP A 347 -28.75 13.67 -5.19
CA ASP A 347 -28.38 14.65 -4.17
C ASP A 347 -26.94 14.48 -3.67
N ARG A 348 -26.27 13.37 -3.99
CA ARG A 348 -24.84 13.16 -3.77
C ARG A 348 -24.02 13.81 -4.88
N VAL A 349 -23.97 15.15 -4.82
CA VAL A 349 -23.31 15.97 -5.82
C VAL A 349 -21.79 15.87 -5.73
N TRP A 350 -21.14 15.76 -6.89
CA TRP A 350 -19.69 15.85 -7.00
C TRP A 350 -19.20 17.24 -6.62
N THR A 351 -18.28 17.30 -5.67
CA THR A 351 -17.56 18.51 -5.29
C THR A 351 -16.25 18.58 -6.06
N LEU A 352 -15.90 19.78 -6.55
CA LEU A 352 -14.62 20.06 -7.20
C LEU A 352 -13.81 20.99 -6.31
N ALA A 353 -12.66 20.53 -5.83
CA ALA A 353 -11.74 21.33 -5.05
C ALA A 353 -10.45 21.55 -5.86
N GLY A 354 -10.12 22.83 -6.10
CA GLY A 354 -8.81 23.21 -6.67
C GLY A 354 -7.68 23.14 -5.63
N GLU A 355 -8.04 23.28 -4.35
CA GLU A 355 -7.13 23.15 -3.21
C GLU A 355 -7.22 21.75 -2.58
N PRO A 356 -6.16 21.31 -1.87
CA PRO A 356 -6.16 20.08 -1.09
C PRO A 356 -7.31 20.03 -0.07
N VAL A 357 -7.99 18.89 0.02
CA VAL A 357 -9.20 18.69 0.82
C VAL A 357 -8.85 18.38 2.27
N GLU A 358 -9.45 19.09 3.22
CA GLU A 358 -9.42 18.76 4.65
C GLU A 358 -10.46 17.67 4.95
N VAL A 359 -10.05 16.40 4.87
CA VAL A 359 -10.99 15.27 4.96
C VAL A 359 -11.63 15.18 6.35
N SER A 360 -10.87 15.49 7.42
CA SER A 360 -11.39 15.50 8.79
C SER A 360 -12.48 16.55 9.07
N ALA A 361 -12.71 17.51 8.15
CA ALA A 361 -13.78 18.51 8.26
C ALA A 361 -15.04 18.16 7.45
N VAL A 362 -15.03 17.08 6.66
CA VAL A 362 -16.19 16.66 5.86
C VAL A 362 -17.04 15.63 6.63
N PRO A 363 -18.30 15.37 6.20
CA PRO A 363 -19.11 14.30 6.77
C PRO A 363 -18.37 12.96 6.87
N ASP A 364 -18.56 12.26 7.98
CA ASP A 364 -17.95 10.98 8.37
C ASP A 364 -16.42 10.95 8.39
N GLU A 365 -15.77 12.11 8.22
CA GLU A 365 -14.32 12.23 8.04
C GLU A 365 -13.81 11.35 6.88
N THR A 366 -14.66 11.18 5.86
CA THR A 366 -14.42 10.32 4.69
C THR A 366 -14.80 11.04 3.40
N ILE A 367 -13.94 10.92 2.39
CA ILE A 367 -14.26 11.28 1.01
C ILE A 367 -14.03 10.12 0.06
N PHE A 368 -14.75 10.14 -1.05
CA PHE A 368 -14.56 9.26 -2.20
C PHE A 368 -14.11 10.06 -3.43
N PRO A 369 -12.79 10.26 -3.61
CA PRO A 369 -12.24 10.85 -4.80
C PRO A 369 -12.54 10.00 -6.05
N GLY A 370 -12.73 10.69 -7.18
CA GLY A 370 -12.85 10.06 -8.49
C GLY A 370 -11.50 9.53 -9.03
N PRO A 371 -11.46 9.17 -10.33
CA PRO A 371 -10.28 8.52 -10.89
C PRO A 371 -9.02 9.37 -10.83
N ALA A 372 -7.92 8.78 -10.36
CA ALA A 372 -6.62 9.42 -10.33
C ALA A 372 -5.47 8.39 -10.37
N SER A 373 -4.33 8.79 -10.93
CA SER A 373 -3.08 8.03 -10.91
C SER A 373 -1.97 8.70 -10.12
N LYS A 374 -2.19 9.93 -9.63
CA LYS A 374 -1.25 10.74 -8.87
C LYS A 374 -2.00 11.43 -7.74
N THR A 375 -1.74 10.99 -6.52
CA THR A 375 -2.47 11.42 -5.32
C THR A 375 -1.48 11.61 -4.17
N ALA A 376 -1.84 12.44 -3.21
CA ALA A 376 -1.02 12.72 -2.04
C ALA A 376 -1.90 12.88 -0.80
N GLU A 377 -1.44 12.31 0.31
CA GLU A 377 -1.87 12.66 1.66
C GLU A 377 -0.73 13.36 2.37
N PHE A 378 -1.00 14.51 2.98
CA PHE A 378 0.05 15.28 3.64
C PHE A 378 -0.48 16.01 4.87
N HIS A 379 0.47 16.45 5.70
CA HIS A 379 0.20 17.23 6.91
C HIS A 379 0.62 18.69 6.71
N THR A 380 -0.32 19.62 6.92
CA THR A 380 -0.08 21.07 6.72
C THR A 380 1.02 21.63 7.62
N GLY A 381 1.05 21.28 8.90
CA GLY A 381 2.04 21.76 9.87
C GLY A 381 3.46 21.17 9.71
N THR A 382 3.61 19.85 9.65
CA THR A 382 4.92 19.19 9.64
C THR A 382 5.58 19.15 8.24
N GLY A 383 4.79 19.28 7.17
CA GLY A 383 5.28 19.14 5.80
C GLY A 383 5.41 17.69 5.32
N ARG A 384 5.09 16.72 6.19
CA ARG A 384 5.08 15.29 5.87
C ARG A 384 4.07 15.00 4.77
N ALA A 385 4.46 14.19 3.79
CA ALA A 385 3.62 13.79 2.68
C ALA A 385 3.93 12.35 2.28
N MET A 386 2.86 11.59 2.06
CA MET A 386 2.86 10.34 1.34
C MET A 386 2.31 10.61 -0.07
N VAL A 387 3.01 10.16 -1.11
CA VAL A 387 2.66 10.39 -2.52
C VAL A 387 2.53 9.04 -3.20
N TRP A 388 1.40 8.82 -3.87
CA TRP A 388 1.16 7.65 -4.69
C TRP A 388 1.19 8.02 -6.16
N TRP A 389 1.91 7.20 -6.93
CA TRP A 389 1.70 7.09 -8.36
C TRP A 389 1.31 5.66 -8.72
N THR A 390 0.31 5.51 -9.57
CA THR A 390 -0.12 4.22 -10.14
C THR A 390 0.03 4.21 -11.66
N SER A 391 0.52 3.09 -12.22
CA SER A 391 0.73 2.98 -13.68
C SER A 391 -0.55 2.96 -14.51
N ALA A 392 -1.69 2.66 -13.88
CA ALA A 392 -3.03 2.94 -14.39
C ALA A 392 -3.84 3.62 -13.28
N PRO A 393 -4.77 4.55 -13.63
CA PRO A 393 -5.56 5.23 -12.62
C PRO A 393 -6.43 4.24 -11.85
N SER A 394 -6.51 4.41 -10.52
CA SER A 394 -7.61 3.81 -9.76
C SER A 394 -8.88 4.56 -10.15
N GLY A 395 -9.97 3.85 -10.43
CA GLY A 395 -11.25 4.45 -10.78
C GLY A 395 -11.94 5.19 -9.63
N ALA A 396 -11.60 4.88 -8.39
CA ALA A 396 -12.06 5.56 -7.19
C ALA A 396 -11.08 5.36 -6.03
N PHE A 397 -11.24 6.17 -4.99
CA PHE A 397 -10.53 6.04 -3.72
C PHE A 397 -11.51 6.16 -2.56
N GLN A 398 -11.10 5.65 -1.40
CA GLN A 398 -11.72 5.90 -0.11
C GLN A 398 -10.64 6.49 0.77
N ILE A 399 -10.81 7.75 1.17
CA ILE A 399 -9.86 8.46 2.01
C ILE A 399 -10.54 8.77 3.33
N VAL A 400 -9.94 8.33 4.42
CA VAL A 400 -10.46 8.51 5.78
C VAL A 400 -9.40 9.23 6.63
N GLN A 401 -9.80 10.26 7.37
CA GLN A 401 -8.90 10.99 8.28
C GLN A 401 -9.62 11.26 9.61
N ARG A 402 -9.77 10.22 10.45
CA ARG A 402 -10.55 10.28 11.69
C ARG A 402 -9.71 10.79 12.85
N ARG A 403 -9.96 12.02 13.28
CA ARG A 403 -9.13 12.67 14.30
C ARG A 403 -9.30 12.04 15.68
N GLN A 404 -10.47 11.49 16.00
CA GLN A 404 -10.74 10.95 17.34
C GLN A 404 -10.00 9.64 17.62
N SER A 405 -9.71 8.84 16.60
CA SER A 405 -8.85 7.66 16.70
C SER A 405 -7.41 7.94 16.26
N GLY A 406 -7.21 8.93 15.40
CA GLY A 406 -5.94 9.18 14.71
C GLY A 406 -5.70 8.23 13.54
N TRP A 407 -6.73 7.50 13.11
CA TRP A 407 -6.66 6.57 12.00
C TRP A 407 -6.78 7.31 10.68
N VAL A 408 -5.86 7.01 9.76
CA VAL A 408 -5.89 7.47 8.38
C VAL A 408 -5.90 6.24 7.47
N ASN A 409 -6.73 6.28 6.42
CA ASN A 409 -6.77 5.24 5.41
C ASN A 409 -6.70 5.84 4.01
N TRP A 410 -5.81 5.29 3.19
CA TRP A 410 -5.66 5.58 1.79
C TRP A 410 -6.01 4.33 0.97
N GLY A 411 -7.29 4.22 0.60
CA GLY A 411 -7.83 3.05 -0.10
C GLY A 411 -8.19 3.32 -1.56
N THR A 412 -8.20 2.27 -2.38
CA THR A 412 -8.65 2.29 -3.81
C THR A 412 -10.07 1.74 -4.01
N ASN A 413 -10.91 1.94 -2.98
CA ASN A 413 -12.28 1.47 -2.94
C ASN A 413 -13.26 2.58 -3.32
N GLY A 414 -14.30 2.23 -4.05
CA GLY A 414 -15.42 3.11 -4.33
C GLY A 414 -16.40 3.20 -3.15
N GLU A 415 -17.23 4.23 -3.18
CA GLU A 415 -18.27 4.50 -2.17
C GLU A 415 -19.33 3.41 -2.02
N ASN A 416 -19.49 2.62 -3.07
CA ASN A 416 -20.39 1.48 -3.10
C ASN A 416 -19.61 0.17 -2.91
N GLU A 417 -18.46 0.23 -2.26
CA GLU A 417 -17.53 -0.88 -2.02
C GLU A 417 -17.04 -1.57 -3.31
N CYS A 418 -17.08 -0.85 -4.44
CA CYS A 418 -16.53 -1.32 -5.71
C CYS A 418 -15.01 -1.18 -5.71
N PRO A 419 -14.26 -2.23 -6.05
CA PRO A 419 -12.82 -2.13 -6.18
C PRO A 419 -12.50 -1.49 -7.53
N GLU A 420 -11.54 -0.58 -7.54
CA GLU A 420 -11.29 0.24 -8.72
C GLU A 420 -9.84 0.25 -9.20
N LEU A 421 -8.92 -0.44 -8.50
CA LEU A 421 -7.54 -0.60 -8.95
C LEU A 421 -7.38 -1.89 -9.76
N PRO A 422 -6.96 -1.83 -11.04
CA PRO A 422 -6.67 -3.04 -11.80
C PRO A 422 -5.51 -3.86 -11.21
N VAL A 423 -5.64 -5.20 -11.24
CA VAL A 423 -4.53 -6.12 -10.92
C VAL A 423 -3.37 -5.89 -11.90
N GLY A 424 -2.13 -6.02 -11.41
CA GLY A 424 -0.91 -5.82 -12.19
C GLY A 424 -0.48 -4.37 -12.34
N VAL A 425 -1.20 -3.42 -11.74
CA VAL A 425 -0.78 -2.01 -11.67
C VAL A 425 0.45 -1.88 -10.77
N GLU A 426 1.43 -1.13 -11.26
CA GLU A 426 2.58 -0.72 -10.47
C GLU A 426 2.18 0.47 -9.60
N ILE A 427 2.44 0.37 -8.30
CA ILE A 427 2.26 1.43 -7.33
C ILE A 427 3.65 1.85 -6.84
N LYS A 428 4.02 3.12 -7.02
CA LYS A 428 5.16 3.72 -6.34
C LYS A 428 4.66 4.62 -5.23
N THR A 429 5.20 4.40 -4.04
CA THR A 429 4.80 5.11 -2.83
C THR A 429 6.00 5.84 -2.28
N ALA A 430 6.00 7.17 -2.38
CA ALA A 430 7.04 8.03 -1.83
C ALA A 430 6.61 8.63 -0.50
N TYR A 431 7.56 8.76 0.42
CA TYR A 431 7.33 9.34 1.74
C TYR A 431 8.44 10.31 2.13
N GLY A 432 8.09 11.48 2.64
CA GLY A 432 9.06 12.49 3.07
C GLY A 432 8.43 13.85 3.30
N MET A 433 9.26 14.89 3.35
CA MET A 433 8.81 16.27 3.53
C MET A 433 8.41 16.90 2.19
N PHE A 434 7.42 16.29 1.52
CA PHE A 434 7.06 16.64 0.13
C PHE A 434 5.80 17.51 0.02
N ARG A 435 5.23 18.05 1.11
CA ARG A 435 3.98 18.85 1.05
C ARG A 435 3.97 19.87 -0.09
N ASP A 436 5.04 20.64 -0.23
CA ASP A 436 5.10 21.73 -1.22
C ASP A 436 5.53 21.26 -2.62
N THR A 437 6.04 20.03 -2.74
CA THR A 437 6.66 19.48 -3.97
C THR A 437 6.05 18.14 -4.38
N TRP A 438 4.90 17.74 -3.82
CA TRP A 438 4.36 16.40 -4.00
C TRP A 438 4.04 16.12 -5.47
N ALA A 439 3.63 17.14 -6.22
CA ALA A 439 3.35 17.05 -7.65
C ALA A 439 4.61 16.74 -8.46
N ASP A 440 5.73 17.41 -8.14
CA ASP A 440 7.04 17.16 -8.77
C ASP A 440 7.52 15.74 -8.46
N VAL A 441 7.35 15.29 -7.21
CA VAL A 441 7.65 13.91 -6.80
C VAL A 441 6.80 12.93 -7.60
N ALA A 442 5.49 13.17 -7.72
CA ALA A 442 4.59 12.32 -8.50
C ALA A 442 4.95 12.26 -9.99
N ASP A 443 5.42 13.38 -10.57
CA ASP A 443 5.91 13.45 -11.95
C ASP A 443 7.19 12.64 -12.15
N GLN A 444 8.12 12.69 -11.20
CA GLN A 444 9.32 11.87 -11.17
C GLN A 444 9.00 10.38 -11.03
N LEU A 445 8.11 9.99 -10.11
CA LEU A 445 7.68 8.60 -9.94
C LEU A 445 7.08 8.03 -11.23
N ALA A 446 6.26 8.84 -11.92
CA ALA A 446 5.56 8.44 -13.14
C ALA A 446 6.47 8.23 -14.35
N THR A 447 7.59 8.96 -14.40
CA THR A 447 8.47 8.98 -15.57
C THR A 447 9.83 8.45 -15.16
N PRO A 448 10.13 7.16 -15.33
CA PRO A 448 11.45 6.63 -15.01
C PRO A 448 12.53 7.24 -15.93
N PRO A 449 13.79 7.36 -15.47
CA PRO A 449 14.89 7.74 -16.33
C PRO A 449 15.07 6.79 -17.52
N GLN A 450 15.53 7.34 -18.64
CA GLN A 450 15.91 6.58 -19.81
C GLN A 450 17.33 6.03 -19.64
N VAL A 451 17.45 4.72 -19.79
CA VAL A 451 18.73 4.01 -19.73
C VAL A 451 19.09 3.53 -21.13
N THR A 452 20.20 4.03 -21.66
CA THR A 452 20.72 3.65 -22.98
C THR A 452 22.16 3.18 -22.87
N ARG A 453 22.58 2.27 -23.75
CA ARG A 453 23.99 1.88 -23.83
C ARG A 453 24.72 2.92 -24.68
N ASP A 454 25.91 3.32 -24.27
CA ASP A 454 26.76 4.11 -25.16
C ASP A 454 27.24 3.20 -26.30
N ALA A 455 26.95 3.56 -27.54
CA ALA A 455 27.24 2.76 -28.73
C ALA A 455 28.67 2.95 -29.24
N ARG A 456 29.60 3.39 -28.38
CA ARG A 456 30.96 3.75 -28.77
C ARG A 456 31.90 2.56 -28.85
#